data_AF-A0A7M2YZH5-F1
#
_entry.id   AF-A0A7M2YZH5-F1
#
_cell.length_a   1.000
_cell.length_b   1.000
_cell.length_c   1.000
_cell.angle_alpha   90.00
_cell.angle_beta   90.00
_cell.angle_gamma   90.00
#
_symmetry.space_group_name_H-M   'P 1'
#
loop_
_entity.id
_entity.type
_entity.pdbx_description
1 polymer ?
#
loop_
_entity_poly.entity_id
_entity_poly.type
_entity_poly.pdbx_seq_one_letter_code
_entity_poly.pdbx_strand_id
1 'polypeptide(L)'
;MKRAERETILFQGAVKPEAPRRRRELAELEEDLGSSPLRGRRLPLRLRNFRPAADGYLAALGGPLPYMMRLRRIAELTSEHERRLERERRELAVALPDEAKFRDAWRAALARWSFNEVNDLIERHNVYYPAESRLPMDPRTRTYALVNGEDYRRRPLDAAWALGRFPADRALALTGA
;
A
#
# COMPACT_ATOMS: atom_id res chain seq x y z
N MET A 1 3.77 -41.73 35.28
CA MET A 1 2.62 -41.68 34.35
C MET A 1 2.84 -42.72 33.27
N LYS A 2 1.92 -43.67 33.10
CA LYS A 2 2.09 -44.80 32.16
C LYS A 2 1.91 -44.30 30.71
N ARG A 3 2.62 -44.90 29.74
CA ARG A 3 2.57 -44.50 28.32
C ARG A 3 1.14 -44.43 27.74
N ALA A 4 0.28 -45.35 28.17
CA ALA A 4 -1.13 -45.39 27.80
C ALA A 4 -1.93 -44.15 28.26
N GLU A 5 -1.59 -43.55 29.41
CA GLU A 5 -2.27 -42.35 29.92
C GLU A 5 -1.88 -41.10 29.10
N ARG A 6 -0.65 -41.05 28.57
CA ARG A 6 -0.17 -39.96 27.71
C ARG A 6 -0.81 -39.98 26.33
N GLU A 7 -0.98 -41.16 25.74
CA GLU A 7 -1.62 -41.31 24.43
C GLU A 7 -3.09 -40.89 24.47
N THR A 8 -3.83 -41.18 25.55
CA THR A 8 -5.23 -40.76 25.70
C THR A 8 -5.41 -39.24 25.76
N ILE A 9 -4.45 -38.52 26.34
CA ILE A 9 -4.51 -37.05 26.48
C ILE A 9 -4.10 -36.35 25.18
N LEU A 10 -3.17 -36.93 24.41
CA LEU A 10 -2.61 -36.33 23.18
C LEU A 10 -3.36 -36.74 21.90
N PHE A 11 -4.27 -37.71 21.96
CA PHE A 11 -4.97 -38.21 20.79
C PHE A 11 -6.10 -37.26 20.32
N GLN A 12 -5.78 -36.40 19.35
CA GLN A 12 -6.77 -35.67 18.54
C GLN A 12 -7.27 -36.55 17.38
N GLY A 13 -7.96 -37.64 17.70
CA GLY A 13 -8.60 -38.50 16.70
C GLY A 13 -9.91 -37.92 16.17
N ALA A 14 -10.23 -38.23 14.91
CA ALA A 14 -11.50 -37.91 14.28
C ALA A 14 -12.70 -38.40 15.13
N VAL A 15 -13.78 -37.61 15.16
CA VAL A 15 -15.02 -37.88 15.90
C VAL A 15 -15.54 -39.27 15.51
N LYS A 16 -15.37 -40.26 16.39
CA LYS A 16 -15.95 -41.59 16.23
C LYS A 16 -17.48 -41.47 16.28
N PRO A 17 -18.23 -42.22 15.44
CA PRO A 17 -19.69 -42.24 15.54
C PRO A 17 -20.10 -42.65 16.95
N GLU A 18 -21.04 -41.87 17.51
CA GLU A 18 -21.38 -41.91 18.92
C GLU A 18 -22.02 -43.25 19.29
N ALA A 19 -21.38 -44.02 20.18
CA ALA A 19 -21.89 -45.31 20.63
C ALA A 19 -23.22 -45.11 21.40
N PRO A 20 -24.22 -46.00 21.26
CA PRO A 20 -25.54 -45.85 21.90
C PRO A 20 -25.49 -45.66 23.43
N ARG A 21 -24.49 -46.25 24.10
CA ARG A 21 -24.26 -46.09 25.54
C ARG A 21 -23.79 -44.67 25.90
N ARG A 22 -22.86 -44.11 25.13
CA ARG A 22 -22.37 -42.74 25.33
C ARG A 22 -23.49 -41.71 25.17
N ARG A 23 -24.42 -41.97 24.27
CA ARG A 23 -25.61 -41.12 24.08
C ARG A 23 -26.54 -41.15 25.31
N ARG A 24 -26.66 -42.28 25.99
CA ARG A 24 -27.42 -42.40 27.25
C ARG A 24 -26.71 -41.68 28.39
N GLU A 25 -25.40 -41.90 28.54
CA GLU A 25 -24.58 -41.22 29.54
C GLU A 25 -24.64 -39.69 29.39
N LEU A 26 -24.59 -39.17 28.17
CA LEU A 26 -24.73 -37.73 27.91
C LEU A 26 -26.13 -37.21 28.24
N ALA A 27 -27.17 -37.99 28.00
CA ALA A 27 -28.55 -37.62 28.33
C ALA A 27 -28.76 -37.57 29.86
N GLU A 28 -28.24 -38.56 30.59
CA GLU A 28 -28.24 -38.57 32.05
C GLU A 28 -27.46 -37.38 32.62
N LEU A 29 -26.29 -37.07 32.07
CA LEU A 29 -25.48 -35.91 32.48
C LEU A 29 -26.21 -34.58 32.19
N GLU A 30 -26.94 -34.49 31.08
CA GLU A 30 -27.72 -33.30 30.71
C GLU A 30 -28.92 -33.09 31.66
N GLU A 31 -29.54 -34.18 32.11
CA GLU A 31 -30.60 -34.19 33.12
C GLU A 31 -30.06 -33.75 34.50
N ASP A 32 -28.91 -34.29 34.92
CA ASP A 32 -28.22 -33.91 36.16
C ASP A 32 -27.80 -32.43 36.16
N LEU A 33 -27.28 -31.93 35.04
CA LEU A 33 -26.94 -30.51 34.88
C LEU A 33 -28.16 -29.59 34.91
N GLY A 34 -29.36 -30.10 34.58
CA GLY A 34 -30.62 -29.36 34.63
C GLY A 34 -31.01 -28.92 36.05
N SER A 35 -30.70 -29.77 37.05
CA SER A 35 -31.03 -29.54 38.47
C SER A 35 -29.86 -28.96 39.28
N SER A 36 -28.65 -28.94 38.72
CA SER A 36 -27.44 -28.51 39.43
C SER A 36 -27.37 -26.99 39.65
N PRO A 37 -27.10 -26.52 40.89
CA PRO A 37 -26.88 -25.10 41.17
C PRO A 37 -25.56 -24.54 40.59
N LEU A 38 -24.70 -25.41 40.05
CA LEU A 38 -23.42 -25.06 39.42
C LEU A 38 -23.52 -24.90 37.89
N ARG A 39 -24.74 -24.87 37.34
CA ARG A 39 -24.96 -24.73 35.89
C ARG A 39 -24.50 -23.36 35.40
N GLY A 40 -23.36 -23.32 34.71
CA GLY A 40 -22.85 -22.11 34.05
C GLY A 40 -23.81 -21.60 32.96
N ARG A 41 -23.88 -20.27 32.77
CA ARG A 41 -24.63 -19.66 31.65
C ARG A 41 -23.78 -19.71 30.37
N ARG A 42 -24.41 -19.95 29.22
CA ARG A 42 -23.74 -19.79 27.92
C ARG A 42 -23.22 -18.35 27.79
N LEU A 43 -21.93 -18.19 27.55
CA LEU A 43 -21.32 -16.89 27.31
C LEU A 43 -21.98 -16.25 26.08
N PRO A 44 -22.54 -15.04 26.17
CA PRO A 44 -23.07 -14.35 25.01
C PRO A 44 -21.90 -13.92 24.13
N LEU A 45 -21.63 -14.68 23.07
CA LEU A 45 -20.69 -14.29 22.04
C LEU A 45 -21.31 -13.17 21.19
N ARG A 46 -21.07 -11.92 21.57
CA ARG A 46 -21.38 -10.75 20.73
C ARG A 46 -20.30 -10.55 19.67
N LEU A 47 -20.23 -11.48 18.71
CA LEU A 47 -19.44 -11.27 17.49
C LEU A 47 -20.34 -10.58 16.46
N ARG A 48 -20.42 -9.24 16.53
CA ARG A 48 -21.15 -8.46 15.53
C ARG A 48 -20.18 -7.50 14.85
N ASN A 49 -19.82 -7.84 13.62
CA ASN A 49 -19.19 -6.95 12.63
C ASN A 49 -17.73 -6.51 12.89
N PHE A 50 -16.83 -7.41 13.28
CA PHE A 50 -15.39 -7.15 13.08
C PHE A 50 -15.01 -7.41 11.61
N ARG A 51 -15.39 -6.45 10.75
CA ARG A 51 -14.65 -6.20 9.53
C ARG A 51 -13.79 -4.99 9.84
N PRO A 52 -12.45 -5.10 9.95
CA PRO A 52 -11.62 -3.91 9.96
C PRO A 52 -11.95 -3.16 8.68
N ALA A 53 -12.68 -2.04 8.79
CA ALA A 53 -12.68 -1.06 7.72
C ALA A 53 -11.21 -0.64 7.52
N ALA A 54 -10.81 -0.33 6.29
CA ALA A 54 -9.43 0.09 5.99
C ALA A 54 -8.98 1.23 6.94
N ASP A 55 -9.93 2.08 7.29
CA ASP A 55 -9.89 3.20 8.22
C ASP A 55 -9.47 2.77 9.65
N GLY A 56 -9.96 1.62 10.13
CA GLY A 56 -9.61 1.06 11.44
C GLY A 56 -8.20 0.46 11.49
N TYR A 57 -7.69 -0.04 10.36
CA TYR A 57 -6.31 -0.52 10.24
C TYR A 57 -5.31 0.66 10.22
N LEU A 58 -5.67 1.75 9.54
CA LEU A 58 -4.89 2.99 9.51
C LEU A 58 -4.86 3.67 10.90
N ALA A 59 -5.98 3.68 11.62
CA ALA A 59 -6.05 4.22 12.98
C ALA A 59 -5.21 3.41 13.99
N ALA A 60 -5.13 2.08 13.84
CA ALA A 60 -4.35 1.20 14.72
C ALA A 60 -2.82 1.28 14.51
N LEU A 61 -2.36 1.80 13.38
CA LEU A 61 -0.94 1.92 13.04
C LEU A 61 -0.27 3.22 13.54
N GLY A 62 -1.03 4.13 14.14
CA GLY A 62 -0.48 5.35 14.75
C GLY A 62 -0.01 6.41 13.75
N GLY A 63 -0.38 6.31 12.47
CA GLY A 63 -0.05 7.30 11.44
C GLY A 63 -0.20 6.79 10.01
N PRO A 64 0.08 7.65 9.00
CA PRO A 64 0.10 7.25 7.60
C PRO A 64 1.11 6.14 7.32
N LEU A 65 0.80 5.27 6.36
CA LEU A 65 1.71 4.17 5.97
C LEU A 65 3.01 4.73 5.34
N PRO A 66 4.14 4.00 5.41
CA PRO A 66 5.40 4.46 4.83
C PRO A 66 5.30 4.83 3.34
N TYR A 67 4.62 4.02 2.51
CA TYR A 67 4.41 4.38 1.10
C TYR A 67 3.58 5.66 0.92
N MET A 68 2.61 5.93 1.80
CA MET A 68 1.79 7.15 1.72
C MET A 68 2.66 8.37 1.98
N MET A 69 3.56 8.29 2.96
CA MET A 69 4.54 9.33 3.25
C MET A 69 5.50 9.55 2.08
N ARG A 70 6.00 8.47 1.45
CA ARG A 70 6.85 8.58 0.24
C ARG A 70 6.09 9.22 -0.92
N LEU A 71 4.84 8.81 -1.17
CA LEU A 71 4.00 9.41 -2.22
C LEU A 71 3.79 10.91 -2.00
N ARG A 72 3.51 11.32 -0.75
CA ARG A 72 3.39 12.73 -0.39
C ARG A 72 4.68 13.49 -0.66
N ARG A 73 5.84 12.95 -0.24
CA ARG A 73 7.14 13.60 -0.46
C ARG A 73 7.50 13.70 -1.95
N ILE A 74 7.21 12.66 -2.74
CA ILE A 74 7.38 12.68 -4.21
C ILE A 74 6.53 13.81 -4.81
N ALA A 75 5.27 13.95 -4.40
CA ALA A 75 4.39 14.99 -4.90
C ALA A 75 4.93 16.40 -4.55
N GLU A 76 5.35 16.61 -3.30
CA GLU A 76 5.92 17.89 -2.84
C GLU A 76 7.16 18.29 -3.64
N LEU A 77 8.13 17.38 -3.81
CA LEU A 77 9.34 17.64 -4.59
C LEU A 77 9.06 17.85 -6.08
N THR A 78 8.11 17.09 -6.63
CA THR A 78 7.69 17.28 -8.04
C THR A 78 7.11 18.68 -8.22
N SER A 79 6.22 19.13 -7.33
CA SER A 79 5.67 20.49 -7.38
C SER A 79 6.68 21.59 -7.10
N GLU A 80 7.75 21.31 -6.34
CA GLU A 80 8.87 22.24 -6.23
C GLU A 80 9.63 22.36 -7.57
N HIS A 81 9.94 21.24 -8.21
CA HIS A 81 10.58 21.24 -9.52
C HIS A 81 9.73 21.95 -10.58
N GLU A 82 8.42 21.70 -10.63
CA GLU A 82 7.50 22.40 -11.53
C GLU A 82 7.57 23.92 -11.35
N ARG A 83 7.51 24.41 -10.11
CA ARG A 83 7.60 25.85 -9.81
C ARG A 83 8.96 26.45 -10.17
N ARG A 84 10.04 25.70 -9.96
CA ARG A 84 11.40 26.13 -10.28
C ARG A 84 11.61 26.18 -11.80
N LEU A 85 11.19 25.14 -12.52
CA LEU A 85 11.27 25.05 -13.96
C LEU A 85 10.46 26.16 -14.63
N GLU A 86 9.24 26.43 -14.15
CA GLU A 86 8.42 27.50 -14.71
C GLU A 86 9.05 28.88 -14.52
N ARG A 87 9.65 29.14 -13.35
CA ARG A 87 10.43 30.39 -13.13
C ARG A 87 11.60 30.50 -14.08
N GLU A 88 12.47 29.49 -14.13
CA GLU A 88 13.65 29.52 -14.99
C GLU A 88 13.29 29.66 -16.47
N ARG A 89 12.22 28.97 -16.91
CA ARG A 89 11.69 29.09 -18.26
C ARG A 89 11.26 30.52 -18.57
N ARG A 90 10.54 31.17 -17.65
CA ARG A 90 10.11 32.57 -17.79
C ARG A 90 11.30 33.53 -17.82
N GLU A 91 12.24 33.37 -16.91
CA GLU A 91 13.46 34.18 -16.84
C GLU A 91 14.28 34.08 -18.13
N LEU A 92 14.44 32.87 -18.67
CA LEU A 92 15.10 32.64 -19.96
C LEU A 92 14.33 33.26 -21.13
N ALA A 93 13.00 33.19 -21.14
CA ALA A 93 12.17 33.78 -22.20
C ALA A 93 12.23 35.31 -22.22
N VAL A 94 12.37 35.95 -21.05
CA VAL A 94 12.59 37.40 -20.94
C VAL A 94 14.00 37.77 -21.39
N ALA A 95 15.02 37.01 -20.97
CA ALA A 95 16.42 37.29 -21.28
C ALA A 95 16.78 37.06 -22.76
N LEU A 96 16.10 36.12 -23.43
CA LEU A 96 16.35 35.76 -24.82
C LEU A 96 15.11 36.07 -25.68
N PRO A 97 15.08 37.20 -26.40
CA PRO A 97 13.98 37.54 -27.31
C PRO A 97 13.88 36.64 -28.55
N ASP A 98 14.98 36.00 -28.92
CA ASP A 98 15.10 35.10 -30.07
C ASP A 98 14.58 33.70 -29.72
N GLU A 99 13.58 33.24 -30.47
CA GLU A 99 12.91 31.94 -30.27
C GLU A 99 13.88 30.75 -30.40
N ALA A 100 14.77 30.77 -31.39
CA ALA A 100 15.69 29.67 -31.63
C ALA A 100 16.73 29.60 -30.50
N LYS A 101 17.28 30.74 -30.10
CA LYS A 101 18.21 30.82 -28.96
C LYS A 101 17.56 30.40 -27.65
N PHE A 102 16.31 30.82 -27.41
CA PHE A 102 15.55 30.39 -26.24
C PHE A 102 15.36 28.87 -26.22
N ARG A 103 14.93 28.28 -27.34
CA ARG A 103 14.71 26.84 -27.46
C ARG A 103 15.96 26.03 -27.13
N ASP A 104 17.10 26.42 -27.71
CA ASP A 104 18.36 25.72 -27.51
C ASP A 104 18.87 25.90 -26.07
N ALA A 105 18.77 27.12 -25.53
CA ALA A 105 19.13 27.40 -24.14
C ALA A 105 18.26 26.63 -23.14
N TRP A 106 16.95 26.53 -23.38
CA TRP A 106 16.02 25.80 -22.52
C TRP A 106 16.30 24.29 -22.54
N ARG A 107 16.50 23.71 -23.72
CA ARG A 107 16.89 22.29 -23.83
C ARG A 107 18.21 22.00 -23.11
N ALA A 108 19.19 22.89 -23.23
CA ALA A 108 20.46 22.78 -22.52
C ALA A 108 20.30 22.91 -21.00
N ALA A 109 19.39 23.77 -20.53
CA ALA A 109 19.07 23.90 -19.10
C ALA A 109 18.43 22.61 -18.56
N LEU A 110 17.44 22.07 -19.27
CA LEU A 110 16.78 20.81 -18.89
C LEU A 110 17.74 19.62 -18.86
N ALA A 111 18.67 19.54 -19.82
CA ALA A 111 19.68 18.48 -19.86
C ALA A 111 20.62 18.47 -18.63
N ARG A 112 20.80 19.62 -17.96
CA ARG A 112 21.61 19.74 -16.74
C ARG A 112 20.78 19.70 -15.46
N TRP A 113 19.46 19.66 -15.57
CA TRP A 113 18.58 19.70 -14.41
C TRP A 113 18.64 18.37 -13.65
N SER A 114 18.84 18.45 -12.33
CA SER A 114 18.88 17.26 -11.48
C SER A 114 17.51 16.96 -10.88
N PHE A 115 17.07 15.72 -11.08
CA PHE A 115 15.88 15.12 -10.44
C PHE A 115 16.26 14.01 -9.44
N ASN A 116 17.53 13.94 -9.02
CA ASN A 116 18.05 12.81 -8.26
C ASN A 116 17.26 12.55 -6.97
N GLU A 117 16.96 13.57 -6.17
CA GLU A 117 16.24 13.39 -4.89
C GLU A 117 14.85 12.77 -5.09
N VAL A 118 14.07 13.27 -6.05
CA VAL A 118 12.73 12.74 -6.33
C VAL A 118 12.81 11.36 -7.00
N ASN A 119 13.78 11.14 -7.88
CA ASN A 119 14.00 9.85 -8.54
C ASN A 119 14.43 8.76 -7.57
N ASP A 120 15.28 9.07 -6.58
CA ASP A 120 15.65 8.15 -5.50
C ASP A 120 14.43 7.72 -4.68
N LEU A 121 13.49 8.65 -4.44
CA LEU A 121 12.25 8.35 -3.74
C LEU A 121 11.29 7.52 -4.60
N ILE A 122 11.21 7.81 -5.90
CA ILE A 122 10.44 7.03 -6.88
C ILE A 122 10.97 5.61 -6.93
N GLU A 123 12.29 5.42 -7.00
CA GLU A 123 12.93 4.10 -7.01
C GLU A 123 12.60 3.34 -5.72
N ARG A 124 12.82 3.96 -4.55
CA ARG A 124 12.46 3.35 -3.26
C ARG A 124 10.96 3.01 -3.19
N HIS A 125 10.09 3.88 -3.70
CA HIS A 125 8.67 3.59 -3.77
C HIS A 125 8.40 2.36 -4.63
N ASN A 126 8.95 2.29 -5.84
CA ASN A 126 8.74 1.17 -6.76
C ASN A 126 9.24 -0.17 -6.19
N VAL A 127 10.32 -0.15 -5.40
CA VAL A 127 10.87 -1.33 -4.73
C VAL A 127 9.99 -1.79 -3.56
N TYR A 128 9.63 -0.88 -2.65
CA TYR A 128 9.00 -1.26 -1.39
C TYR A 128 7.46 -1.31 -1.43
N TYR A 129 6.83 -0.58 -2.36
CA TYR A 129 5.36 -0.45 -2.42
C TYR A 129 4.62 -1.79 -2.47
N PRO A 130 5.00 -2.78 -3.29
CA PRO A 130 4.25 -4.04 -3.35
C PRO A 130 4.20 -4.78 -2.02
N ALA A 131 5.30 -4.78 -1.28
CA ALA A 131 5.38 -5.42 0.03
C ALA A 131 4.55 -4.65 1.07
N GLU A 132 4.66 -3.32 1.10
CA GLU A 132 3.94 -2.47 2.06
C GLU A 132 2.42 -2.44 1.81
N SER A 133 1.99 -2.51 0.56
CA SER A 133 0.58 -2.57 0.17
C SER A 133 0.02 -3.99 0.07
N ARG A 134 0.84 -5.01 0.37
CA ARG A 134 0.48 -6.44 0.28
C ARG A 134 -0.10 -6.82 -1.08
N LEU A 135 0.50 -6.33 -2.15
CA LEU A 135 0.06 -6.65 -3.50
C LEU A 135 0.22 -8.15 -3.78
N PRO A 136 -0.81 -8.82 -4.33
CA PRO A 136 -0.67 -10.17 -4.82
C PRO A 136 0.43 -10.26 -5.89
N MET A 137 1.26 -11.30 -5.83
CA MET A 137 2.25 -11.61 -6.85
C MET A 137 1.75 -12.77 -7.71
N ASP A 138 1.88 -12.65 -9.03
CA ASP A 138 1.78 -13.79 -9.93
C ASP A 138 3.09 -14.59 -9.89
N PRO A 139 3.09 -15.84 -9.38
CA PRO A 139 4.31 -16.63 -9.24
C PRO A 139 4.90 -17.08 -10.57
N ARG A 140 4.12 -17.11 -11.67
CA ARG A 140 4.61 -17.52 -12.99
C ARG A 140 5.45 -16.42 -13.65
N THR A 141 4.94 -15.19 -13.62
CA THR A 141 5.60 -14.02 -14.22
C THR A 141 6.51 -13.29 -13.24
N ARG A 142 6.41 -13.59 -11.94
CA ARG A 142 7.10 -12.88 -10.85
C ARG A 142 6.79 -11.38 -10.82
N THR A 143 5.60 -11.01 -11.28
CA THR A 143 5.11 -9.63 -11.28
C THR A 143 4.01 -9.43 -10.25
N TYR A 144 3.86 -8.22 -9.74
CA TYR A 144 2.77 -7.87 -8.84
C TYR A 144 1.50 -7.48 -9.61
N ALA A 145 0.35 -7.58 -8.94
CA ALA A 145 -0.94 -7.17 -9.47
C ALA A 145 -0.99 -5.66 -9.77
N LEU A 146 -1.81 -5.30 -10.76
CA LEU A 146 -2.10 -3.92 -11.13
C LEU A 146 -2.89 -3.21 -10.03
N VAL A 147 -2.67 -1.91 -9.88
CA VAL A 147 -3.42 -1.04 -8.98
C VAL A 147 -4.37 -0.20 -9.82
N ASN A 148 -5.68 -0.35 -9.59
CA ASN A 148 -6.72 0.33 -10.37
C ASN A 148 -6.60 0.09 -11.90
N GLY A 149 -6.11 -1.08 -12.31
CA GLY A 149 -5.90 -1.41 -13.72
C GLY A 149 -4.58 -0.92 -14.32
N GLU A 150 -3.73 -0.25 -13.55
CA GLU A 150 -2.46 0.33 -14.01
C GLU A 150 -1.25 -0.27 -13.27
N ASP A 151 -0.08 -0.19 -13.89
CA ASP A 151 1.18 -0.52 -13.20
C ASP A 151 1.37 0.48 -12.04
N TYR A 152 1.68 -0.03 -10.86
CA TYR A 152 1.92 0.78 -9.68
C TYR A 152 3.22 1.59 -9.77
N ARG A 153 4.15 1.17 -10.64
CA ARG A 153 5.47 1.78 -10.77
C ARG A 153 5.35 3.19 -11.32
N ARG A 154 6.00 4.13 -10.62
CA ARG A 154 6.16 5.49 -11.09
C ARG A 154 7.37 5.60 -12.00
N ARG A 155 7.21 6.33 -13.11
CA ARG A 155 8.32 6.64 -14.02
C ARG A 155 9.22 7.70 -13.38
N PRO A 156 10.56 7.59 -13.55
CA PRO A 156 11.47 8.64 -13.12
C PRO A 156 11.20 9.94 -13.89
N LEU A 157 11.54 11.06 -13.28
CA LEU A 157 11.50 12.37 -13.91
C LEU A 157 12.83 12.62 -14.63
N ASP A 158 12.75 13.07 -15.87
CA ASP A 158 13.89 13.36 -16.72
C ASP A 158 13.67 14.65 -17.55
N ALA A 159 14.64 14.99 -18.40
CA ALA A 159 14.54 16.13 -19.29
C ALA A 159 13.36 16.01 -20.28
N ALA A 160 13.00 14.79 -20.69
CA ALA A 160 11.87 14.56 -21.60
C ALA A 160 10.52 14.82 -20.89
N TRP A 161 10.38 14.38 -19.64
CA TRP A 161 9.24 14.72 -18.77
C TRP A 161 9.13 16.24 -18.63
N ALA A 162 10.24 16.91 -18.32
CA ALA A 162 10.26 18.36 -18.14
C ALA A 162 9.89 19.09 -19.44
N LEU A 163 10.41 18.66 -20.59
CA LEU A 163 10.12 19.26 -21.89
C LEU A 163 8.68 19.04 -22.33
N GLY A 164 8.09 17.88 -22.04
CA GLY A 164 6.69 17.60 -22.32
C GLY A 164 5.74 18.47 -21.50
N ARG A 165 6.15 18.83 -20.26
CA ARG A 165 5.35 19.66 -19.36
C ARG A 165 5.59 21.16 -19.54
N PHE A 166 6.81 21.53 -19.92
CA PHE A 166 7.27 22.89 -20.14
C PHE A 166 7.88 22.99 -21.54
N PRO A 167 7.04 23.13 -22.59
CA PRO A 167 7.49 23.17 -23.97
C PRO A 167 8.51 24.29 -24.21
N ALA A 168 9.46 24.02 -25.13
CA ALA A 168 10.45 24.98 -25.60
C ALA A 168 9.85 25.98 -26.61
N ASP A 169 8.74 26.59 -26.21
CA ASP A 169 8.00 27.63 -26.90
C ASP A 169 8.03 28.89 -26.03
N ARG A 170 8.64 29.95 -26.54
CA ARG A 170 8.83 31.19 -25.80
C ARG A 170 7.52 31.95 -25.57
N ALA A 171 6.60 31.89 -26.53
CA ALA A 171 5.31 32.57 -26.37
C ALA A 171 4.54 31.96 -25.20
N LEU A 172 4.50 30.61 -25.12
CA LEU A 172 3.92 29.89 -23.99
C LEU A 172 4.67 30.12 -22.67
N ALA A 173 5.96 30.41 -22.72
CA ALA A 173 6.73 30.76 -21.53
C ALA A 173 6.33 32.13 -20.98
N LEU A 174 6.01 33.11 -21.84
CA LEU A 174 5.68 34.47 -21.43
C LEU A 174 4.22 34.64 -20.99
N THR A 175 3.28 33.92 -21.60
CA THR A 175 1.86 34.03 -21.24
C THR A 175 1.49 33.24 -19.99
N GLY A 176 2.37 32.32 -19.54
CA GLY A 176 2.05 31.34 -18.52
C GLY A 176 1.19 30.21 -19.11
N ALA A 177 1.52 28.97 -18.77
CA ALA A 177 0.68 27.81 -19.04
C ALA A 177 -0.48 27.73 -18.05
#